data_AF-A0A3M1NGE8-F1
#
_entry.id   AF-A0A3M1NGE8-F1
#
_cell.length_a   1.000
_cell.length_b   1.000
_cell.length_c   1.000
_cell.angle_alpha   90.00
_cell.angle_beta   90.00
_cell.angle_gamma   90.00
#
_symmetry.space_group_name_H-M   'P 1'
#
loop_
_entity.id
_entity.type
_entity.pdbx_description
1 polymer ?
#
loop_
_entity_poly.entity_id
_entity_poly.type
_entity_poly.pdbx_seq_one_letter_code
_entity_poly.pdbx_strand_id
1 'polypeptide(L)'
;MINEKKLIEAFEKIKRDNDEIRKEIMLLKEENKRLSMEIKSLKRAPVNQPLFQKQIIKKINRHRKEIVKQKIIDILRTKNLSLIELKEIVVDKEQYCSKASFYRYVDELKDQIIINEQKVLSLREI
;
A
#
# COMPACT_ATOMS: atom_id res chain seq x y z
N MET A 1 3.93 55.68 32.05
CA MET A 1 4.65 54.86 33.04
C MET A 1 4.06 53.46 33.02
N ILE A 2 4.88 52.44 32.79
CA ILE A 2 4.43 51.05 32.88
C ILE A 2 4.01 50.80 34.33
N ASN A 3 2.81 50.23 34.53
CA ASN A 3 2.34 49.89 35.86
C ASN A 3 3.13 48.67 36.36
N GLU A 4 4.13 48.93 37.20
CA GLU A 4 5.06 47.95 37.77
C GLU A 4 4.34 46.75 38.39
N LYS A 5 3.16 46.95 38.98
CA LYS A 5 2.33 45.89 39.52
C LYS A 5 1.83 44.92 38.44
N LYS A 6 1.38 45.44 37.29
CA LYS A 6 0.96 44.60 36.14
C LYS A 6 2.13 43.82 35.55
N LEU A 7 3.34 44.40 35.59
CA LEU A 7 4.54 43.76 35.12
C LEU A 7 4.92 42.57 36.03
N ILE A 8 4.86 42.76 37.34
CA ILE A 8 5.11 41.69 38.34
C ILE A 8 4.09 40.56 38.19
N GLU A 9 2.80 40.88 38.07
CA GLU A 9 1.73 39.88 37.87
C GLU A 9 1.94 39.06 36.58
N ALA A 10 2.38 39.70 35.50
CA ALA A 10 2.69 39.02 34.24
C ALA A 10 3.90 38.08 34.39
N PHE A 11 4.97 38.51 35.07
CA PHE A 11 6.14 37.67 35.33
C PHE A 11 5.80 36.47 36.21
N GLU A 12 4.97 36.65 37.24
CA GLU A 12 4.51 35.53 38.07
C GLU A 12 3.68 34.53 37.27
N LYS A 13 2.82 35.01 36.37
CA LYS A 13 2.05 34.13 35.48
C LYS A 13 2.97 33.35 34.55
N ILE A 14 3.91 34.02 33.88
CA ILE A 14 4.89 33.37 33.00
C ILE A 14 5.72 32.32 33.76
N LYS A 15 6.07 32.60 35.02
CA LYS A 15 6.81 31.65 35.86
C LYS A 15 5.96 30.40 36.16
N ARG A 16 4.71 30.57 36.54
CA ARG A 16 3.77 29.44 36.77
C ARG A 16 3.57 28.62 35.50
N ASP A 17 3.31 29.27 34.38
CA ASP A 17 3.11 28.59 33.09
C ASP A 17 4.38 27.81 32.67
N ASN A 18 5.58 28.38 32.89
CA ASN A 18 6.83 27.67 32.63
C ASN A 18 7.02 26.45 33.52
N ASP A 19 6.64 26.53 34.79
CA ASP A 19 6.73 25.40 35.72
C ASP A 19 5.73 24.29 35.34
N GLU A 20 4.54 24.64 34.88
CA GLU A 20 3.54 23.69 34.37
C GLU A 20 4.01 23.01 33.08
N ILE A 21 4.51 23.77 32.11
CA ILE A 21 5.06 23.23 30.85
C ILE A 21 6.23 22.27 31.15
N ARG A 22 7.09 22.62 32.10
CA ARG A 22 8.21 21.74 32.50
C ARG A 22 7.71 20.41 33.08
N LYS A 23 6.66 20.43 33.90
CA LYS A 23 6.03 19.20 34.44
C LYS A 23 5.41 18.36 33.33
N GLU A 24 4.69 18.99 32.40
CA GLU A 24 4.08 18.30 31.27
C GLU A 24 5.13 17.63 30.37
N ILE A 25 6.21 18.36 30.04
CA ILE A 25 7.34 17.80 29.27
C ILE A 25 7.95 16.60 29.99
N MET A 26 8.04 16.63 31.32
CA MET A 26 8.57 15.51 32.10
C MET A 26 7.68 14.27 31.97
N LEU A 27 6.36 14.42 32.13
CA LEU A 27 5.40 13.34 32.02
C LEU A 27 5.36 12.74 30.60
N LEU A 28 5.34 13.60 29.57
CA LEU A 28 5.34 13.16 28.17
C LEU A 28 6.63 12.41 27.79
N LYS A 29 7.78 12.81 28.35
CA LYS A 29 9.05 12.09 28.14
C LYS A 29 9.02 10.70 28.77
N GLU A 30 8.45 10.58 29.97
CA GLU A 30 8.33 9.32 30.68
C GLU A 30 7.37 8.36 29.95
N GLU A 31 6.22 8.87 29.49
CA GLU A 31 5.28 8.09 28.70
C GLU A 31 5.86 7.65 27.35
N ASN A 32 6.57 8.54 26.64
CA ASN A 32 7.25 8.17 25.39
C ASN A 32 8.30 7.08 25.61
N LYS A 33 9.03 7.13 26.73
CA LYS A 33 9.99 6.09 27.09
C LYS A 33 9.28 4.76 27.33
N ARG A 34 8.16 4.77 28.06
CA ARG A 34 7.33 3.58 28.30
C ARG A 34 6.81 2.97 27.00
N LEU A 35 6.18 3.77 26.14
CA LEU A 35 5.65 3.34 24.85
C LEU A 35 6.76 2.82 23.93
N SER A 36 7.93 3.47 23.92
CA SER A 36 9.08 3.00 23.14
C SER A 36 9.59 1.63 23.60
N MET A 37 9.58 1.37 24.92
CA MET A 37 9.94 0.06 25.48
C MET A 37 8.91 -1.01 25.13
N GLU A 38 7.62 -0.68 25.18
CA GLU A 38 6.52 -1.58 24.79
C GLU A 38 6.53 -1.91 23.30
N ILE A 39 6.73 -0.93 22.42
CA ILE A 39 6.91 -1.18 20.98
C ILE A 39 8.13 -2.08 20.76
N LYS A 40 9.22 -1.87 21.50
CA LYS A 40 10.43 -2.68 21.38
C LYS A 40 10.21 -4.12 21.87
N SER A 41 9.41 -4.35 22.91
CA SER A 41 9.07 -5.70 23.36
C SER A 41 8.11 -6.39 22.40
N LEU A 42 7.09 -5.69 21.89
CA LEU A 42 6.16 -6.21 20.88
C LEU A 42 6.84 -6.54 19.55
N LYS A 43 7.82 -5.73 19.12
CA LYS A 43 8.65 -6.03 17.93
C LYS A 43 9.62 -7.20 18.15
N ARG A 44 10.02 -7.47 19.39
CA ARG A 44 10.92 -8.57 19.77
C ARG A 44 10.20 -9.86 20.12
N ALA A 45 8.90 -9.81 20.42
CA ALA A 45 8.08 -11.00 20.44
C ALA A 45 8.25 -11.67 19.07
N PRO A 46 8.69 -12.93 19.00
CA PRO A 46 8.77 -13.63 17.73
C PRO A 46 7.37 -13.62 17.16
N VAL A 47 7.21 -12.84 16.10
CA VAL A 47 6.07 -12.90 15.22
C VAL A 47 6.03 -14.36 14.75
N ASN A 48 5.28 -15.21 15.43
CA ASN A 48 4.93 -16.57 15.02
C ASN A 48 4.02 -16.55 13.77
N GLN A 49 4.12 -15.51 12.93
CA GLN A 49 3.38 -15.35 11.69
C GLN A 49 4.10 -15.83 10.41
N PRO A 50 5.31 -16.45 10.38
CA PRO A 50 5.89 -16.79 9.09
C PRO A 50 5.21 -18.01 8.45
N LEU A 51 4.60 -18.93 9.20
CA LEU A 51 4.03 -20.14 8.57
C LEU A 51 2.69 -19.86 7.90
N PHE A 52 1.75 -19.22 8.60
CA PHE A 52 0.42 -18.95 8.05
C PHE A 52 0.46 -17.91 6.93
N GLN A 53 1.18 -16.80 7.12
CA GLN A 53 1.32 -15.78 6.08
C GLN A 53 2.11 -16.29 4.89
N LYS A 54 3.21 -17.05 5.07
CA LYS A 54 3.92 -17.61 3.91
C LYS A 54 3.08 -18.65 3.17
N GLN A 55 2.25 -19.44 3.85
CA GLN A 55 1.36 -20.39 3.18
C GLN A 55 0.26 -19.67 2.39
N ILE A 56 -0.36 -18.63 2.95
CA ILE A 56 -1.36 -17.82 2.26
C ILE A 56 -0.73 -17.07 1.08
N ILE A 57 0.40 -16.41 1.29
CA ILE A 57 1.14 -15.70 0.23
C ILE A 57 1.58 -16.68 -0.86
N LYS A 58 2.03 -17.90 -0.52
CA LYS A 58 2.34 -18.94 -1.52
C LYS A 58 1.09 -19.38 -2.29
N LYS A 59 -0.06 -19.58 -1.62
CA LYS A 59 -1.33 -19.93 -2.28
C LYS A 59 -1.84 -18.82 -3.19
N ILE A 60 -1.72 -17.56 -2.77
CA ILE A 60 -2.10 -16.39 -3.57
C ILE A 60 -1.14 -16.22 -4.74
N ASN A 61 0.17 -16.30 -4.51
CA ASN A 61 1.17 -16.21 -5.58
C ASN A 61 1.04 -17.35 -6.60
N ARG A 62 0.61 -18.54 -6.18
CA ARG A 62 0.37 -19.68 -7.08
C ARG A 62 -0.69 -19.36 -8.14
N HIS A 63 -1.70 -18.55 -7.81
CA HIS A 63 -2.79 -18.17 -8.71
C HIS A 63 -2.67 -16.75 -9.24
N ARG A 64 -1.71 -15.95 -8.74
CA ARG A 64 -1.49 -14.57 -9.16
C ARG A 64 -1.26 -14.46 -10.66
N LYS A 65 -0.49 -15.38 -11.25
CA LYS A 65 -0.27 -15.44 -12.70
C LYS A 65 -1.60 -15.52 -13.46
N GLU A 66 -2.48 -16.42 -13.03
CA GLU A 66 -3.77 -16.66 -13.69
C GLU A 66 -4.73 -15.47 -13.51
N ILE A 67 -4.75 -14.87 -12.32
CA ILE A 67 -5.55 -13.67 -12.05
C ILE A 67 -5.13 -12.51 -12.96
N VAL A 68 -3.81 -12.27 -13.09
CA VAL A 68 -3.30 -11.19 -13.95
C VAL A 68 -3.61 -11.47 -15.42
N LYS A 69 -3.48 -12.72 -15.87
CA LYS A 69 -3.87 -13.13 -17.21
C LYS A 69 -5.35 -12.91 -17.49
N GLN A 70 -6.22 -13.31 -16.57
CA GLN A 70 -7.66 -13.11 -16.73
C GLN A 70 -8.00 -11.62 -16.83
N LYS A 71 -7.36 -10.77 -16.02
CA LYS A 71 -7.54 -9.31 -16.11
C LYS A 71 -7.08 -8.74 -17.45
N ILE A 72 -5.96 -9.23 -18.00
CA ILE A 72 -5.52 -8.85 -19.35
C ILE A 72 -6.60 -9.20 -20.38
N ILE A 73 -7.17 -10.41 -20.31
CA ILE A 73 -8.25 -10.86 -21.21
C ILE A 73 -9.51 -9.99 -21.04
N ASP A 74 -9.93 -9.71 -19.81
CA ASP A 74 -11.12 -8.91 -19.52
C ASP A 74 -10.99 -7.47 -20.07
N ILE A 75 -9.80 -6.88 -19.93
CA ILE A 75 -9.49 -5.55 -20.47
C ILE A 75 -9.53 -5.58 -22.00
N LEU A 76 -8.92 -6.59 -22.63
CA LEU A 76 -8.95 -6.76 -24.09
C LEU A 76 -10.37 -7.00 -24.64
N ARG A 77 -11.24 -7.69 -23.89
CA ARG A 77 -12.64 -7.90 -24.28
C ARG A 77 -13.49 -6.64 -24.16
N THR A 78 -13.21 -5.82 -23.15
CA THR A 78 -13.99 -4.60 -22.88
C THR A 78 -13.54 -3.45 -23.78
N LYS A 79 -12.27 -3.43 -24.18
CA LYS A 79 -11.68 -2.36 -24.97
C LYS A 79 -10.72 -2.95 -26.01
N ASN A 80 -10.91 -2.62 -27.28
CA ASN A 80 -9.95 -2.89 -28.35
C ASN A 80 -8.73 -1.99 -28.17
N LEU A 81 -7.84 -2.35 -27.25
CA LEU A 81 -6.64 -1.59 -26.92
C LEU A 81 -5.44 -2.13 -27.66
N SER A 82 -4.53 -1.23 -28.03
CA SER A 82 -3.21 -1.62 -28.49
C SER A 82 -2.38 -2.22 -27.35
N LEU A 83 -1.37 -3.01 -27.71
CA LEU A 83 -0.45 -3.61 -26.73
C LEU A 83 0.24 -2.56 -25.84
N ILE A 84 0.48 -1.36 -26.36
CA ILE A 84 1.12 -0.25 -25.64
C ILE A 84 0.17 0.28 -24.56
N GLU A 85 -1.09 0.55 -24.91
CA GLU A 85 -2.11 1.04 -23.97
C GLU A 85 -2.44 -0.01 -22.90
N LEU A 86 -2.47 -1.29 -23.28
CA LEU A 86 -2.66 -2.39 -22.33
C LEU A 86 -1.51 -2.45 -21.33
N LYS A 87 -0.26 -2.28 -21.79
CA LYS A 87 0.93 -2.24 -20.93
C LYS A 87 0.85 -1.07 -19.95
N GLU A 88 0.45 0.11 -20.41
CA GLU A 88 0.27 1.27 -19.53
C GLU A 88 -0.77 1.02 -18.43
N ILE A 89 -1.90 0.41 -18.77
CA ILE A 89 -2.95 0.12 -17.78
C ILE A 89 -2.47 -0.94 -16.79
N VAL A 90 -1.98 -2.08 -17.28
CA VAL A 90 -1.70 -3.25 -16.44
C VAL A 90 -0.41 -3.10 -15.61
N VAL A 91 0.61 -2.47 -16.17
CA VAL A 91 1.94 -2.33 -15.54
C VAL A 91 2.09 -0.97 -14.87
N ASP A 92 1.76 0.11 -15.57
CA ASP A 92 2.12 1.46 -15.09
C ASP A 92 1.03 2.03 -14.16
N LYS A 93 -0.26 1.86 -14.48
CA LYS A 93 -1.39 2.36 -13.67
C LYS A 93 -1.78 1.41 -12.54
N GLU A 94 -2.08 0.15 -12.88
CA GLU A 94 -2.64 -0.83 -11.94
C GLU A 94 -1.58 -1.66 -11.22
N GLN A 95 -0.33 -1.65 -11.70
CA GLN A 95 0.81 -2.36 -11.11
C GLN A 95 0.57 -3.85 -10.83
N TYR A 96 -0.23 -4.52 -11.66
CA TYR A 96 -0.59 -5.93 -11.46
C TYR A 96 0.63 -6.86 -11.59
N CYS A 97 1.58 -6.52 -12.47
CA CYS A 97 2.80 -7.28 -12.69
C CYS A 97 3.96 -6.39 -13.19
N SER A 98 5.18 -6.94 -13.17
CA SER A 98 6.35 -6.26 -13.74
C SER A 98 6.28 -6.22 -15.27
N LYS A 99 6.95 -5.25 -15.90
CA LYS A 99 7.05 -5.16 -17.38
C LYS A 99 7.50 -6.47 -18.03
N ALA A 100 8.46 -7.18 -17.43
CA ALA A 100 8.94 -8.47 -17.94
C ALA A 100 7.89 -9.58 -17.81
N SER A 101 7.18 -9.63 -16.68
CA SER A 101 6.08 -10.57 -16.47
C SER A 101 4.92 -10.31 -17.42
N PHE A 102 4.61 -9.05 -17.69
CA PHE A 102 3.56 -8.63 -18.60
C PHE A 102 3.77 -9.20 -20.01
N TYR A 103 4.93 -8.97 -20.62
CA TYR A 103 5.18 -9.49 -21.97
C TYR A 103 5.15 -11.01 -22.02
N ARG A 104 5.66 -11.70 -20.98
CA ARG A 104 5.54 -13.17 -20.89
C ARG A 104 4.08 -13.62 -20.82
N TYR A 105 3.25 -12.96 -20.03
CA TYR A 105 1.84 -13.31 -19.92
C TYR A 105 1.07 -13.02 -21.19
N VAL A 106 1.33 -11.90 -21.86
CA VAL A 106 0.75 -11.58 -23.16
C VAL A 106 1.15 -12.62 -24.19
N ASP A 107 2.43 -13.02 -24.24
CA ASP A 107 2.91 -14.02 -25.20
C ASP A 107 2.25 -15.38 -24.98
N GLU A 108 2.15 -15.84 -23.73
CA GLU A 108 1.40 -17.05 -23.38
C GLU A 108 -0.11 -16.95 -23.68
N LEU A 109 -0.65 -15.73 -23.67
CA LEU A 109 -2.05 -15.47 -23.97
C LEU A 109 -2.30 -15.27 -25.46
N LYS A 110 -1.31 -14.96 -26.30
CA LYS A 110 -1.50 -14.83 -27.76
C LYS A 110 -2.13 -16.10 -28.32
N ASP A 111 -1.61 -17.26 -27.95
CA ASP A 111 -2.15 -18.55 -28.38
C ASP A 111 -3.62 -18.75 -27.94
N GLN A 112 -4.03 -18.20 -26.79
CA GLN A 112 -5.40 -18.31 -26.26
C GLN A 112 -6.34 -17.22 -26.79
N ILE A 113 -5.81 -16.02 -27.08
CA ILE A 113 -6.54 -14.87 -27.62
C ILE A 113 -6.84 -15.10 -29.10
N ILE A 114 -5.90 -15.66 -29.87
CA ILE A 114 -6.08 -16.04 -31.29
C ILE A 114 -7.21 -17.07 -31.43
N ILE A 115 -7.34 -18.01 -30.50
CA ILE A 115 -8.45 -18.98 -30.47
C ILE A 115 -9.82 -18.27 -30.26
N ASN A 116 -9.86 -17.14 -29.53
CA ASN A 116 -11.10 -16.37 -29.36
C ASN A 116 -11.41 -15.44 -30.54
N GLU A 117 -10.41 -14.88 -31.23
CA GLU A 117 -10.65 -14.11 -32.47
C GLU A 117 -11.19 -14.99 -33.60
N GLN A 118 -10.75 -16.26 -33.70
CA GLN A 118 -11.32 -17.20 -34.67
C GLN A 118 -12.75 -17.65 -34.33
N LYS A 119 -13.19 -17.54 -33.07
CA LYS A 119 -14.55 -17.93 -32.65
C LYS A 119 -15.60 -16.82 -32.82
N VAL A 120 -15.18 -15.57 -33.03
CA VAL A 120 -16.08 -14.44 -33.28
C VAL A 120 -16.32 -14.23 -34.78
N LEU A 121 -15.46 -14.76 -35.66
CA LEU A 121 -15.67 -14.75 -37.11
C LEU A 121 -16.45 -15.96 -37.64
N SER A 122 -16.53 -17.08 -36.92
CA SER A 122 -17.27 -18.27 -37.38
C SER A 122 -18.75 -18.33 -36.97
N LEU A 123 -19.30 -17.28 -36.35
CA LEU A 123 -20.72 -17.18 -35.96
C LEU A 123 -21.45 -16.01 -36.66
N ARG A 124 -20.87 -15.47 -37.74
CA ARG A 124 -21.50 -14.44 -38.58
C ARG A 124 -21.79 -14.88 -40.02
N GLU A 125 -21.77 -16.18 -40.28
CA GLU A 125 -22.11 -16.76 -41.60
C GLU A 125 -23.12 -17.91 -41.50
N ILE A 126 -24.18 -17.75 -40.70
CA ILE A 126 -25.46 -18.46 -40.90
C ILE A 126 -26.59 -17.48 -40.60
#